data_AF-A0AAW5P2K9-F1
#
_entry.id   AF-A0AAW5P2K9-F1
#
_cell.length_a   1.000
_cell.length_b   1.000
_cell.length_c   1.000
_cell.angle_alpha   90.00
_cell.angle_beta   90.00
_cell.angle_gamma   90.00
#
_symmetry.space_group_name_H-M   'P 1'
#
loop_
_entity.id
_entity.type
_entity.pdbx_description
1 polymer ?
#
loop_
_entity_poly.entity_id
_entity_poly.type
_entity_poly.pdbx_seq_one_letter_code
_entity_poly.pdbx_strand_id
1 'polypeptide(L)'
;MHSYLRTRLSGGELSLKVSDTGINYYNVFIDSLLHKIVKVTGKDTLINFISGIDKGVHRVLIQKRTEGEWGKTTIHQFVLSAGGKLEKETDRPSRHIEFIGNSLTCGYGVEGKDRSEPYKAETETAICLMPRLLPATLMRTTHL
;
A
#
# COMPACT_ATOMS: atom_id res chain seq x y z
N MET A 1 1.04 -0.01 12.64
CA MET A 1 2.27 0.00 11.82
C MET A 1 1.88 0.16 10.37
N HIS A 2 2.38 1.22 9.71
CA HIS A 2 2.27 1.36 8.27
C HIS A 2 3.43 0.64 7.59
N SER A 3 3.12 -0.02 6.48
CA SER A 3 4.04 -0.87 5.74
C SER A 3 3.82 -0.67 4.25
N TYR A 4 4.85 -0.93 3.44
CA TYR A 4 4.71 -0.89 1.99
C TYR A 4 5.58 -1.95 1.32
N LEU A 5 5.24 -2.26 0.07
CA LEU A 5 5.96 -3.16 -0.82
C LEU A 5 6.34 -2.39 -2.09
N ARG A 6 7.59 -2.49 -2.52
CA ARG A 6 8.06 -1.96 -3.82
C ARG A 6 8.63 -3.08 -4.68
N THR A 7 8.25 -3.09 -5.95
CA THR A 7 8.73 -4.05 -6.95
C THR A 7 8.55 -3.46 -8.35
N ARG A 8 9.24 -4.04 -9.34
CA ARG A 8 8.99 -3.77 -10.74
C ARG A 8 8.13 -4.89 -11.31
N LEU A 9 7.08 -4.55 -12.03
CA LEU A 9 6.14 -5.50 -12.63
C LEU A 9 6.29 -5.46 -14.14
N SER A 10 6.56 -6.61 -14.76
CA SER A 10 6.34 -6.81 -16.19
C SER A 10 5.01 -7.52 -16.41
N GLY A 11 4.21 -7.02 -17.34
CA GLY A 11 2.86 -7.51 -17.61
C GLY A 11 1.76 -6.58 -17.11
N GLY A 12 0.53 -6.84 -17.53
CA GLY A 12 -0.61 -5.95 -17.36
C GLY A 12 -1.39 -6.10 -16.06
N GLU A 13 -1.07 -7.13 -15.26
CA GLU A 13 -1.91 -7.55 -14.13
C GLU A 13 -1.09 -8.12 -12.97
N LEU A 14 -1.55 -7.81 -11.75
CA LEU A 14 -1.06 -8.41 -10.51
C LEU A 14 -2.24 -8.63 -9.56
N SER A 15 -2.43 -9.88 -9.15
CA SER A 15 -3.34 -10.26 -8.09
C SER A 15 -2.58 -10.87 -6.92
N LEU A 16 -3.06 -10.64 -5.70
CA LEU A 16 -2.47 -11.19 -4.49
C LEU A 16 -3.47 -12.14 -3.84
N LYS A 17 -3.01 -13.35 -3.52
CA LYS A 17 -3.73 -14.25 -2.62
C LYS A 17 -3.39 -13.83 -1.19
N VAL A 18 -4.38 -13.34 -0.44
CA VAL A 18 -4.19 -12.69 0.85
C VAL A 18 -5.16 -13.20 1.91
N SER A 19 -4.82 -12.99 3.17
CA SER A 19 -5.75 -13.12 4.29
C SER A 19 -5.61 -11.93 5.22
N ASP A 20 -6.72 -11.41 5.71
CA ASP A 20 -6.79 -10.30 6.66
C ASP A 20 -7.53 -10.70 7.93
N THR A 21 -7.08 -10.20 9.07
CA THR A 21 -7.75 -10.38 10.36
C THR A 21 -8.77 -9.29 10.67
N GLY A 22 -8.85 -8.24 9.86
CA GLY A 22 -9.78 -7.13 9.98
C GLY A 22 -10.09 -6.54 8.60
N ILE A 23 -9.97 -5.22 8.47
CA ILE A 23 -10.27 -4.49 7.23
C ILE A 23 -9.15 -3.50 6.96
N ASN A 24 -8.34 -3.75 5.95
CA ASN A 24 -7.22 -2.89 5.58
C ASN A 24 -7.38 -2.29 4.19
N TYR A 25 -6.90 -1.06 4.03
CA TYR A 25 -6.90 -0.36 2.75
C TYR A 25 -5.46 -0.16 2.27
N TYR A 26 -5.28 -0.24 0.95
CA TYR A 26 -3.98 -0.16 0.30
C TYR A 26 -4.01 0.82 -0.87
N ASN A 27 -3.09 1.76 -0.91
CA ASN A 27 -2.81 2.52 -2.13
C ASN A 27 -1.95 1.65 -3.05
N VAL A 28 -2.30 1.59 -4.33
CA VAL A 28 -1.48 1.00 -5.39
C VAL A 28 -1.02 2.13 -6.30
N PHE A 29 0.28 2.38 -6.34
CA PHE A 29 0.90 3.32 -7.24
C PHE A 29 1.62 2.59 -8.38
N ILE A 30 1.51 3.14 -9.58
CA ILE A 30 2.19 2.68 -10.79
C ILE A 30 2.93 3.89 -11.35
N ASP A 31 4.25 3.77 -11.50
CA ASP A 31 5.14 4.85 -11.97
C ASP A 31 4.92 6.18 -11.20
N SER A 32 4.72 6.07 -9.89
CA SER A 32 4.46 7.18 -8.94
C SER A 32 3.07 7.84 -9.05
N LEU A 33 2.18 7.33 -9.90
CA LEU A 33 0.79 7.77 -10.00
C LEU A 33 -0.13 6.82 -9.24
N LEU A 34 -1.12 7.37 -8.52
CA LEU A 34 -2.12 6.55 -7.82
C LEU A 34 -2.98 5.83 -8.86
N HIS A 35 -2.86 4.51 -8.91
CA HIS A 35 -3.65 3.65 -9.81
C HIS A 35 -5.01 3.33 -9.20
N LYS A 36 -5.03 2.81 -7.95
CA LYS A 36 -6.27 2.52 -7.24
C LYS A 36 -6.08 2.34 -5.73
N ILE A 37 -7.18 2.36 -5.00
CA ILE A 37 -7.26 1.98 -3.59
C ILE A 37 -7.90 0.59 -3.52
N VAL A 38 -7.26 -0.34 -2.80
CA VAL A 38 -7.70 -1.71 -2.65
C VAL A 38 -8.11 -1.97 -1.21
N LYS A 39 -9.35 -2.45 -1.02
CA LYS A 39 -9.83 -2.97 0.26
C LYS A 39 -9.47 -4.45 0.38
N VAL A 40 -8.90 -4.85 1.51
CA VAL A 40 -8.51 -6.22 1.82
C VAL A 40 -9.19 -6.64 3.13
N THR A 41 -9.93 -7.73 3.07
CA THR A 41 -10.68 -8.30 4.20
C THR A 41 -10.89 -9.80 3.98
N GLY A 42 -11.11 -10.54 5.06
CA GLY A 42 -11.45 -11.96 5.01
C GLY A 42 -10.26 -12.90 4.85
N LYS A 43 -10.53 -14.20 4.84
CA LYS A 43 -9.50 -15.25 4.75
C LYS A 43 -9.41 -15.80 3.33
N ASP A 44 -8.19 -16.06 2.88
CA ASP A 44 -7.86 -16.73 1.62
C ASP A 44 -8.50 -16.10 0.37
N THR A 45 -8.48 -14.77 0.29
CA THR A 45 -9.07 -14.01 -0.82
C THR A 45 -8.03 -13.75 -1.91
N LEU A 46 -8.41 -14.00 -3.17
CA LEU A 46 -7.66 -13.54 -4.34
C LEU A 46 -8.16 -12.14 -4.71
N ILE A 47 -7.31 -11.13 -4.55
CA ILE A 47 -7.65 -9.75 -4.80
C ILE A 47 -6.79 -9.22 -5.94
N ASN A 48 -7.42 -8.62 -6.94
CA ASN A 48 -6.68 -7.94 -8.01
C ASN A 48 -6.16 -6.59 -7.50
N PHE A 49 -4.85 -6.39 -7.53
CA PHE A 49 -4.19 -5.14 -7.14
C PHE A 49 -3.86 -4.26 -8.34
N ILE A 50 -3.59 -4.86 -9.50
CA ILE A 50 -3.26 -4.15 -10.74
C ILE A 50 -3.98 -4.84 -11.89
N SER A 51 -4.63 -4.06 -12.73
CA SER A 51 -5.28 -4.53 -13.96
C SER A 51 -5.30 -3.44 -15.01
N GLY A 52 -5.14 -3.80 -16.27
CA GLY A 52 -5.31 -2.87 -17.39
C GLY A 52 -4.20 -1.84 -17.53
N ILE A 53 -2.95 -2.21 -17.17
CA ILE A 53 -1.78 -1.38 -17.46
C ILE A 53 -1.11 -1.83 -18.76
N ASP A 54 -0.42 -0.90 -19.41
CA ASP A 54 0.23 -1.14 -20.69
C ASP A 54 1.30 -2.24 -20.61
N LYS A 55 1.64 -2.79 -21.77
CA LYS A 55 2.72 -3.76 -21.88
C LYS A 55 4.06 -3.04 -21.66
N GLY A 56 4.65 -3.23 -20.49
CA GLY A 56 5.93 -2.64 -20.14
C GLY A 56 6.42 -3.12 -18.77
N VAL A 57 7.56 -2.58 -18.34
CA VAL A 57 8.04 -2.76 -16.97
C VAL A 57 7.69 -1.50 -16.18
N HIS A 58 6.82 -1.64 -15.19
CA HIS A 58 6.32 -0.55 -14.37
C HIS A 58 6.82 -0.62 -12.93
N ARG A 59 7.02 0.53 -12.30
CA ARG A 59 7.36 0.61 -10.86
C ARG A 59 6.08 0.54 -10.05
N VAL A 60 5.97 -0.47 -9.19
CA VAL A 60 4.81 -0.71 -8.35
C VAL A 60 5.15 -0.42 -6.89
N LEU A 61 4.33 0.41 -6.26
CA LEU A 61 4.34 0.65 -4.81
C LEU A 61 2.95 0.33 -4.24
N ILE A 62 2.89 -0.68 -3.39
CA ILE A 62 1.69 -1.03 -2.64
C ILE A 62 1.91 -0.55 -1.20
N GLN A 63 1.13 0.42 -0.76
CA GLN A 63 1.27 1.07 0.54
C GLN A 63 0.03 0.80 1.39
N LYS A 64 0.23 0.25 2.59
CA LYS A 64 -0.84 0.09 3.59
C LYS A 64 -1.25 1.48 4.10
N ARG A 65 -2.54 1.79 3.95
CA ARG A 65 -3.16 3.04 4.41
C ARG A 65 -3.52 2.98 5.88
N THR A 66 -4.18 1.89 6.29
CA THR A 66 -4.71 1.73 7.64
C THR A 66 -3.65 1.37 8.66
N GLU A 67 -3.82 1.78 9.92
CA GLU A 67 -2.92 1.46 11.01
C GLU A 67 -2.98 -0.01 11.49
N GLY A 68 -2.22 -0.32 12.56
CA GLY A 68 -2.10 -1.69 13.06
C GLY A 68 -3.39 -2.24 13.68
N GLU A 69 -4.23 -1.36 14.24
CA GLU A 69 -5.48 -1.72 14.92
C GLU A 69 -6.49 -2.35 13.97
N TRP A 70 -6.47 -1.98 12.68
CA TRP A 70 -7.37 -2.48 11.65
C TRP A 70 -7.08 -3.90 11.18
N GLY A 71 -6.03 -4.53 11.71
CA GLY A 71 -5.70 -5.94 11.47
C GLY A 71 -4.42 -6.16 10.67
N LYS A 72 -4.11 -7.44 10.48
CA LYS A 72 -2.90 -7.90 9.80
C LYS A 72 -3.27 -8.57 8.48
N THR A 73 -2.73 -8.02 7.39
CA THR A 73 -2.76 -8.68 6.07
C THR A 73 -1.54 -9.58 5.91
N THR A 74 -1.77 -10.83 5.52
CA THR A 74 -0.75 -11.80 5.12
C THR A 74 -0.87 -12.04 3.62
N ILE A 75 0.24 -11.92 2.88
CA ILE A 75 0.32 -12.26 1.45
C ILE A 75 0.83 -13.69 1.33
N HIS A 76 0.02 -14.56 0.72
CA HIS A 76 0.33 -15.98 0.50
C HIS A 76 0.97 -16.22 -0.85
N GLN A 77 0.52 -15.51 -1.89
CA GLN A 77 0.99 -15.71 -3.26
C GLN A 77 0.83 -14.46 -4.12
N PHE A 78 1.78 -14.24 -5.03
CA PHE A 78 1.67 -13.30 -6.14
C PHE A 78 1.19 -14.05 -7.39
N VAL A 79 0.12 -13.56 -8.01
CA VAL A 79 -0.49 -14.13 -9.22
C VAL A 79 -0.38 -13.10 -10.34
N LEU A 80 0.33 -13.45 -11.40
CA LEU A 80 0.68 -12.56 -12.51
C LEU A 80 0.02 -13.04 -13.81
N SER A 81 -0.13 -12.14 -14.78
CA SER A 81 -0.50 -12.52 -16.15
C SER A 81 0.54 -13.47 -16.78
N ALA A 82 0.15 -14.25 -17.78
CA ALA A 82 1.07 -15.14 -18.50
C ALA A 82 2.31 -14.39 -19.02
N GLY A 83 3.51 -14.86 -18.64
CA GLY A 83 4.79 -14.23 -18.98
C GLY A 83 5.16 -13.00 -18.14
N GLY A 84 4.28 -12.56 -17.24
CA GLY A 84 4.56 -11.47 -16.30
C GLY A 84 5.54 -11.88 -15.20
N LYS A 85 6.37 -10.95 -14.76
CA LYS A 85 7.42 -11.19 -13.76
C LYS A 85 7.48 -10.05 -12.75
N LEU A 86 7.80 -10.41 -11.51
CA LEU A 86 8.24 -9.45 -10.50
C LEU A 86 9.77 -9.35 -10.54
N GLU A 87 10.23 -8.13 -10.76
CA GLU A 87 11.63 -7.78 -10.80
C GLU A 87 12.01 -7.00 -9.54
N LYS A 88 13.29 -7.11 -9.19
CA LYS A 88 13.87 -6.41 -8.05
C LYS A 88 13.80 -4.91 -8.30
N GLU A 89 13.30 -4.17 -7.31
CA GLU A 89 13.42 -2.71 -7.32
C GLU A 89 14.89 -2.31 -7.27
N THR A 90 15.30 -1.46 -8.22
CA THR A 90 16.67 -0.98 -8.34
C THR A 90 16.95 0.13 -7.34
N ASP A 91 15.92 0.91 -7.01
CA ASP A 91 16.06 2.09 -6.17
C ASP A 91 15.87 1.70 -4.70
N ARG A 92 16.99 1.43 -4.02
CA ARG A 92 17.02 1.19 -2.57
C ARG A 92 17.36 2.48 -1.81
N PRO A 93 16.56 2.88 -0.80
CA PRO A 93 16.90 3.96 0.10
C PRO A 93 18.28 3.75 0.74
N SER A 94 19.13 4.76 0.69
CA SER A 94 20.40 4.78 1.44
C SER A 94 20.19 5.15 2.91
N ARG A 95 19.02 5.69 3.26
CA ARG A 95 18.67 6.18 4.59
C ARG A 95 17.34 5.58 5.06
N HIS A 96 17.24 5.38 6.37
CA HIS A 96 16.05 4.89 7.05
C HIS A 96 15.60 5.96 8.04
N ILE A 97 14.29 6.20 8.12
CA ILE A 97 13.68 7.11 9.10
C ILE A 97 12.55 6.34 9.78
N GLU A 98 12.53 6.36 11.11
CA GLU A 98 11.43 5.82 11.91
C GLU A 98 10.60 6.97 12.48
N PHE A 99 9.28 6.86 12.32
CA PHE A 99 8.32 7.77 12.93
C PHE A 99 7.61 7.04 14.07
N ILE A 100 7.73 7.57 15.29
CA ILE A 100 7.00 7.10 16.47
C ILE A 100 6.01 8.20 16.86
N GLY A 101 4.74 7.88 16.96
CA GLY A 101 3.72 8.88 17.25
C GLY A 101 2.33 8.31 17.50
N ASN A 102 1.33 9.16 17.32
CA ASN A 102 -0.08 8.87 17.57
C ASN A 102 -0.92 9.06 16.28
N SER A 103 -2.23 9.25 16.42
CA SER A 103 -3.19 9.38 15.31
C SER A 103 -2.82 10.42 14.23
N LEU A 104 -2.06 11.46 14.58
CA LEU A 104 -1.54 12.42 13.60
C LEU A 104 -0.54 11.79 12.63
N THR A 105 0.28 10.87 13.12
CA THR A 105 1.27 10.14 12.33
C THR A 105 0.60 9.08 11.44
N CYS A 106 -0.54 8.52 11.88
CA CYS A 106 -1.36 7.63 11.06
C CYS A 106 -2.11 8.34 9.92
N GLY A 107 -2.33 9.64 10.03
CA GLY A 107 -3.17 10.38 9.09
C GLY A 107 -4.65 10.03 9.25
N TYR A 108 -5.09 9.90 10.50
CA TYR A 108 -6.49 9.66 10.86
C TYR A 108 -7.40 10.74 10.25
N GLY A 109 -8.34 10.32 9.40
CA GLY A 109 -9.36 11.21 8.82
C GLY A 109 -8.82 12.26 7.83
N VAL A 110 -7.59 12.14 7.36
CA VAL A 110 -6.95 13.15 6.50
C VAL A 110 -7.64 13.31 5.13
N GLU A 111 -8.34 12.27 4.67
CA GLU A 111 -9.18 12.34 3.45
C GLU A 111 -10.68 12.54 3.76
N GLY A 112 -11.03 12.87 5.01
CA GLY A 112 -12.39 13.29 5.37
C GLY A 112 -12.76 14.62 4.70
N LYS A 113 -14.02 14.78 4.30
CA LYS A 113 -14.47 15.98 3.56
C LYS A 113 -15.02 17.06 4.48
N ASP A 114 -15.47 16.67 5.67
CA ASP A 114 -16.05 17.57 6.67
C ASP A 114 -15.61 17.15 8.08
N ARG A 115 -15.39 18.15 8.95
CA ARG A 115 -14.94 17.93 10.34
C ARG A 115 -15.95 17.16 11.21
N SER A 116 -17.22 17.12 10.80
CA SER A 116 -18.31 16.47 11.52
C SER A 116 -18.56 15.03 11.07
N GLU A 117 -17.84 14.54 10.06
CA GLU A 117 -17.98 13.17 9.59
C GLU A 117 -17.44 12.16 10.63
N PRO A 118 -18.17 11.07 10.91
CA PRO A 118 -17.65 9.99 11.74
C PRO A 118 -16.47 9.32 11.04
N TYR A 119 -15.51 8.85 11.84
CA TYR A 119 -14.30 8.24 11.32
C TYR A 119 -14.58 6.98 10.50
N LYS A 120 -13.86 6.85 9.38
CA LYS A 120 -13.85 5.68 8.53
C LYS A 120 -12.41 5.30 8.23
N ALA A 121 -12.08 4.01 8.35
CA ALA A 121 -10.77 3.47 7.98
C ALA A 121 -10.35 3.82 6.53
N GLU A 122 -11.32 4.05 5.64
CA GLU A 122 -11.11 4.51 4.27
C GLU A 122 -10.44 5.88 4.18
N THR A 123 -10.76 6.78 5.11
CA THR A 123 -10.26 8.17 5.15
C THR A 123 -8.88 8.30 5.78
N GLU A 124 -8.31 7.20 6.27
CA GLU A 124 -6.96 7.14 6.82
C GLU A 124 -5.93 7.04 5.69
N THR A 125 -4.91 7.90 5.72
CA THR A 125 -3.70 7.69 4.92
C THR A 125 -2.48 8.31 5.58
N ALA A 126 -1.44 7.52 5.80
CA ALA A 126 -0.19 8.01 6.38
C ALA A 126 0.48 9.04 5.46
N ILE A 127 0.43 10.31 5.84
CA ILE A 127 0.95 11.45 5.06
C ILE A 127 2.43 11.32 4.72
N CYS A 128 3.20 10.69 5.62
CA CYS A 128 4.64 10.55 5.45
C CYS A 128 5.01 9.57 4.32
N LEU A 129 4.13 8.64 3.97
CA LEU A 129 4.41 7.58 3.00
C LEU A 129 3.99 7.93 1.56
N MET A 130 3.58 9.18 1.29
CA MET A 130 3.25 9.59 -0.07
C MET A 130 4.50 9.57 -0.97
N PRO A 131 4.47 8.89 -2.13
CA PRO A 131 5.65 8.73 -2.99
C PRO A 131 6.23 10.05 -3.52
N ARG A 132 5.42 11.12 -3.56
CA ARG A 132 5.83 12.45 -4.00
C ARG A 132 6.59 13.25 -2.94
N LEU A 133 6.36 12.95 -1.65
CA LEU A 133 6.98 13.69 -0.57
C LEU A 133 8.39 13.16 -0.25
N LEU A 134 8.60 11.84 -0.34
CA LEU A 134 9.86 11.22 0.10
C LEU A 134 10.24 9.99 -0.77
N PRO A 135 10.77 10.20 -2.00
CA PRO A 135 11.04 9.13 -2.96
C PRO A 135 12.14 8.14 -2.53
N ALA A 136 13.00 8.51 -1.56
CA ALA A 136 14.25 7.81 -1.26
C ALA A 136 14.39 7.32 0.20
N THR A 137 13.30 7.17 0.95
CA THR A 137 13.37 6.77 2.37
C THR A 137 12.52 5.53 2.66
N LEU A 138 13.11 4.52 3.30
CA LEU A 138 12.35 3.43 3.91
C LEU A 138 11.82 3.90 5.25
N MET A 139 10.49 3.99 5.35
CA MET A 139 9.80 4.45 6.53
C MET A 139 9.14 3.30 7.26
N ARG A 140 9.31 3.31 8.57
CA ARG A 140 8.50 2.55 9.50
C ARG A 140 7.77 3.52 10.39
N THR A 141 6.49 3.30 10.55
CA THR A 141 5.66 4.01 11.52
C THR A 141 5.22 3.04 12.59
N THR A 142 5.56 3.33 13.83
CA THR A 142 5.23 2.48 14.99
C THR A 142 4.32 3.29 15.93
N HIS A 143 3.23 2.68 16.36
CA HIS A 143 2.32 3.25 17.37
C HIS A 143 2.73 2.72 18.74
N LEU A 144 2.67 3.60 19.76
CA LEU A 144 2.83 3.22 21.17
C LEU A 144 1.52 2.65 21.72
#